data_AF-A0A8I1W8S2-F1
#
_entry.id   AF-A0A8I1W8S2-F1
#
_cell.length_a   1.000
_cell.length_b   1.000
_cell.length_c   1.000
_cell.angle_alpha   90.00
_cell.angle_beta   90.00
_cell.angle_gamma   90.00
#
_symmetry.space_group_name_H-M   'P 1'
#
loop_
_entity.id
_entity.type
_entity.pdbx_description
1 polymer ?
#
loop_
_entity_poly.entity_id
_entity_poly.type
_entity_poly.pdbx_seq_one_letter_code
_entity_poly.pdbx_strand_id
1 'polypeptide(L)'
;AQRRMIMADLETPVGTLTVLNGYFPQGESSDHPTKFPAKQKFNADLMNYLSEHHSPDQPIVIMGEMNISASDLDIGIGEENRKRWLRTGKCSFLPEEREWMDTLLPWGLVDTFRALHPDTHDRYSWFDYRSKAFTDNRGLRIDQTLAPQMLAERSNEADIDYQT
;
A
#
# COMPACT_ATOMS: atom_id res chain seq x y z
N ALA A 1 -15.19 -10.27 -13.55
CA ALA A 1 -14.43 -9.07 -13.18
C ALA A 1 -14.04 -9.16 -11.70
N GLN A 2 -12.80 -8.80 -11.34
CA GLN A 2 -12.42 -8.69 -9.92
C GLN A 2 -13.13 -7.48 -9.31
N ARG A 3 -13.80 -7.67 -8.16
CA ARG A 3 -14.59 -6.63 -7.46
C ARG A 3 -13.74 -6.03 -6.35
N ARG A 4 -12.79 -5.16 -6.72
CA ARG A 4 -11.66 -4.77 -5.85
C ARG A 4 -11.38 -3.27 -5.78
N MET A 5 -12.12 -2.44 -6.51
CA MET A 5 -11.93 -0.99 -6.51
C MET A 5 -13.28 -0.29 -6.43
N ILE A 6 -13.40 0.68 -5.54
CA ILE A 6 -14.50 1.66 -5.51
C ILE A 6 -13.87 3.04 -5.68
N MET A 7 -14.44 3.84 -6.56
CA MET A 7 -14.01 5.21 -6.79
C MET A 7 -15.18 6.16 -6.50
N ALA A 8 -14.89 7.30 -5.89
CA ALA A 8 -15.88 8.32 -5.59
C ALA A 8 -15.28 9.71 -5.78
N ASP A 9 -16.08 10.60 -6.35
CA ASP A 9 -15.79 12.03 -6.40
C ASP A 9 -16.57 12.72 -5.28
N LEU A 10 -15.86 13.45 -4.43
CA LEU A 10 -16.39 14.13 -3.26
C LEU A 10 -16.24 15.64 -3.46
N GLU A 11 -17.35 16.37 -3.43
CA GLU A 11 -17.31 17.83 -3.48
C GLU A 11 -16.79 18.39 -2.15
N THR A 12 -15.71 19.18 -2.22
CA THR A 12 -15.10 19.83 -1.04
C THR A 12 -14.97 21.33 -1.24
N PRO A 13 -14.75 22.13 -0.18
CA PRO A 13 -14.53 23.57 -0.31
C PRO A 13 -13.31 23.96 -1.18
N VAL A 14 -12.41 23.01 -1.46
CA VAL A 14 -11.20 23.23 -2.27
C VAL A 14 -11.29 22.56 -3.66
N GLY A 15 -12.47 22.08 -4.04
CA GLY A 15 -12.74 21.40 -5.31
C GLY A 15 -13.17 19.94 -5.13
N THR A 16 -13.37 19.24 -6.24
CA THR A 16 -13.71 17.82 -6.25
C THR A 16 -12.50 16.97 -5.86
N LEU A 17 -12.60 16.18 -4.78
CA LEU A 17 -11.61 15.19 -4.35
C LEU A 17 -11.99 13.81 -4.89
N THR A 18 -11.13 13.20 -5.69
CA THR A 18 -11.32 11.83 -6.18
C THR A 18 -10.68 10.83 -5.21
N VAL A 19 -11.44 9.85 -4.74
CA VAL A 19 -10.97 8.80 -3.81
C VAL A 19 -11.06 7.44 -4.48
N LEU A 20 -9.94 6.72 -4.53
CA LEU A 20 -9.83 5.34 -4.99
C LEU A 20 -9.58 4.45 -3.77
N ASN A 21 -10.54 3.60 -3.43
CA ASN A 21 -10.40 2.60 -2.37
C ASN A 21 -10.24 1.20 -2.97
N GLY A 22 -9.04 0.63 -2.82
CA GLY A 22 -8.64 -0.63 -3.44
C GLY A 22 -8.36 -1.76 -2.44
N TYR A 23 -8.83 -2.96 -2.75
CA TYR A 23 -8.37 -4.21 -2.15
C TYR A 23 -7.50 -4.98 -3.14
N PHE A 24 -6.20 -4.73 -3.11
CA PHE A 24 -5.25 -5.24 -4.10
C PHE A 24 -5.05 -6.75 -3.94
N PRO A 25 -4.84 -7.50 -5.03
CA PRO A 25 -4.58 -8.94 -4.91
C PRO A 25 -3.34 -9.23 -4.06
N GLN A 26 -3.43 -10.20 -3.14
CA GLN A 26 -2.29 -10.55 -2.27
C GLN A 26 -1.12 -11.21 -3.02
N GLY A 27 -1.41 -11.99 -4.08
CA GLY A 27 -0.41 -12.60 -4.97
C GLY A 27 0.03 -14.02 -4.60
N GLU A 28 -0.10 -14.43 -3.34
CA GLU A 28 0.38 -15.68 -2.74
C GLU A 28 1.92 -15.84 -2.79
N SER A 29 2.44 -16.17 -3.96
CA SER A 29 3.86 -16.35 -4.24
C SER A 29 4.17 -15.98 -5.70
N SER A 30 5.43 -15.63 -6.00
CA SER A 30 5.87 -15.22 -7.33
C SER A 30 5.68 -16.29 -8.41
N ASP A 31 5.69 -17.57 -8.03
CA ASP A 31 5.47 -18.71 -8.93
C ASP A 31 3.99 -19.09 -9.08
N HIS A 32 3.07 -18.46 -8.35
CA HIS A 32 1.66 -18.81 -8.42
C HIS A 32 1.08 -18.42 -9.81
N PRO A 33 0.57 -19.37 -10.61
CA PRO A 33 0.32 -19.18 -12.05
C PRO A 33 -0.79 -18.18 -12.39
N THR A 34 -1.67 -17.87 -11.44
CA THR A 34 -2.80 -16.93 -11.63
C THR A 34 -2.81 -15.73 -10.69
N LYS A 35 -2.47 -15.91 -9.41
CA LYS A 35 -2.56 -14.86 -8.38
C LYS A 35 -1.49 -13.78 -8.54
N PHE A 36 -0.23 -14.15 -8.80
CA PHE A 36 0.83 -13.17 -9.00
C PHE A 36 0.64 -12.37 -10.30
N PRO A 37 0.33 -12.99 -11.46
CA PRO A 37 -0.04 -12.23 -12.66
C PRO A 37 -1.24 -11.31 -12.46
N ALA A 38 -2.24 -11.73 -11.68
CA ALA A 38 -3.38 -10.87 -11.35
C ALA A 38 -2.97 -9.66 -10.51
N LYS A 39 -2.05 -9.82 -9.55
CA LYS A 39 -1.49 -8.72 -8.75
C LYS A 39 -0.71 -7.73 -9.62
N GLN A 40 0.17 -8.24 -10.48
CA GLN A 40 0.92 -7.43 -11.43
C GLN A 40 -0.01 -6.64 -12.36
N LYS A 41 -1.00 -7.31 -12.95
CA LYS A 41 -1.97 -6.66 -13.84
C LYS A 41 -2.74 -5.57 -13.11
N PHE A 42 -3.18 -5.82 -11.87
CA PHE A 42 -3.94 -4.83 -11.10
C PHE A 42 -3.14 -3.55 -10.83
N ASN A 43 -1.87 -3.67 -10.48
CA ASN A 43 -0.99 -2.51 -10.28
C ASN A 43 -0.70 -1.76 -11.59
N ALA A 44 -0.50 -2.50 -12.69
CA ALA A 44 -0.32 -1.90 -14.01
C ALA A 44 -1.59 -1.16 -14.49
N ASP A 45 -2.76 -1.76 -14.31
CA ASP A 45 -4.05 -1.15 -14.65
C ASP A 45 -4.28 0.14 -13.85
N LEU A 46 -3.92 0.17 -12.56
CA LEU A 46 -3.98 1.38 -11.74
C LEU A 46 -3.06 2.47 -12.32
N MET A 47 -1.81 2.15 -12.63
CA MET A 47 -0.88 3.13 -13.19
C MET A 47 -1.35 3.68 -14.54
N ASN A 48 -1.90 2.83 -15.39
CA ASN A 48 -2.48 3.26 -16.67
C ASN A 48 -3.67 4.18 -16.42
N TYR A 49 -4.59 3.81 -15.52
CA TYR A 49 -5.74 4.64 -15.16
C TYR A 49 -5.32 6.04 -14.68
N LEU A 50 -4.35 6.11 -13.76
CA LEU A 50 -3.82 7.39 -13.27
C LEU A 50 -3.20 8.21 -14.40
N SER A 51 -2.40 7.59 -15.26
CA SER A 51 -1.71 8.28 -16.36
C SER A 51 -2.65 8.77 -17.47
N GLU A 52 -3.76 8.07 -17.70
CA GLU A 52 -4.74 8.40 -18.75
C GLU A 52 -5.80 9.39 -18.29
N HIS A 53 -6.16 9.38 -17.00
CA HIS A 53 -7.33 10.11 -16.49
C HIS A 53 -7.03 11.17 -15.44
N HIS A 54 -5.84 11.16 -14.85
CA HIS A 54 -5.49 12.04 -13.75
C HIS A 54 -4.16 12.78 -13.97
N SER A 55 -3.98 13.84 -13.19
CA SER A 55 -2.70 14.55 -13.05
C SER A 55 -2.28 14.57 -11.58
N PRO A 56 -0.97 14.55 -11.27
CA PRO A 56 -0.45 14.68 -9.91
C PRO A 56 -0.86 15.97 -9.19
N ASP A 57 -1.26 17.01 -9.95
CA ASP A 57 -1.74 18.29 -9.42
C ASP A 57 -3.23 18.27 -9.03
N GLN A 58 -3.93 17.15 -9.25
CA GLN A 58 -5.32 16.99 -8.86
C GLN A 58 -5.44 16.42 -7.45
N PRO A 59 -6.46 16.81 -6.68
CA PRO A 59 -6.75 16.20 -5.39
C PRO A 59 -7.29 14.77 -5.58
N ILE A 60 -6.39 13.79 -5.60
CA ILE A 60 -6.68 12.36 -5.69
C ILE A 60 -6.12 11.62 -4.48
N VAL A 61 -6.88 10.72 -3.86
CA VAL A 61 -6.38 9.86 -2.78
C VAL A 61 -6.55 8.41 -3.18
N ILE A 62 -5.50 7.61 -3.02
CA ILE A 62 -5.54 6.16 -3.19
C ILE A 62 -5.35 5.53 -1.82
N MET A 63 -6.30 4.72 -1.40
CA MET A 63 -6.25 4.07 -0.10
C MET A 63 -6.64 2.60 -0.16
N GLY A 64 -6.27 1.87 0.88
CA GLY A 64 -6.72 0.50 1.12
C GLY A 64 -5.56 -0.48 1.29
N GLU A 65 -5.88 -1.76 1.16
CA GLU A 65 -4.95 -2.86 1.38
C GLU A 65 -4.16 -3.13 0.09
N MET A 66 -2.97 -2.56 0.01
CA MET A 66 -2.06 -2.69 -1.15
C MET A 66 -1.38 -4.06 -1.22
N ASN A 67 -1.35 -4.79 -0.10
CA ASN A 67 -0.65 -6.06 0.01
C ASN A 67 0.86 -5.98 -0.33
N ILE A 68 1.46 -4.79 -0.17
CA ILE A 68 2.88 -4.53 -0.41
C ILE A 68 3.41 -3.67 0.75
N SER A 69 4.53 -4.09 1.33
CA SER A 69 5.33 -3.33 2.28
C SER A 69 6.41 -2.57 1.51
N ALA A 70 6.20 -1.26 1.35
CA ALA A 70 6.98 -0.40 0.46
C ALA A 70 8.46 -0.30 0.86
N SER A 71 8.75 -0.30 2.16
CA SER A 71 10.11 -0.21 2.69
C SER A 71 10.42 -1.34 3.69
N ASP A 72 11.68 -1.46 4.09
CA ASP A 72 12.07 -2.42 5.15
C ASP A 72 11.57 -1.99 6.54
N LEU A 73 11.29 -0.69 6.74
CA LEU A 73 10.67 -0.17 7.98
C LEU A 73 9.23 -0.69 8.16
N ASP A 74 8.63 -1.19 7.08
CA ASP A 74 7.27 -1.72 7.05
C ASP A 74 7.22 -3.23 7.37
N ILE A 75 8.36 -3.85 7.73
CA ILE A 75 8.51 -5.30 7.94
C ILE A 75 8.89 -5.61 9.40
N GLY A 76 7.91 -6.08 10.17
CA GLY A 76 8.06 -6.46 11.59
C GLY A 76 8.11 -7.96 11.87
N ILE A 77 8.14 -8.82 10.84
CA ILE A 77 8.09 -10.28 11.04
C ILE A 77 9.42 -10.91 11.49
N GLY A 78 10.47 -10.10 11.64
CA GLY A 78 11.83 -10.53 12.00
C GLY A 78 12.69 -10.96 10.81
N GLU A 79 14.00 -10.79 10.93
CA GLU A 79 14.95 -10.90 9.82
C GLU A 79 15.01 -12.31 9.20
N GLU A 80 14.95 -13.37 10.03
CA GLU A 80 14.93 -14.74 9.53
C GLU A 80 13.68 -15.04 8.69
N ASN A 81 12.51 -14.55 9.12
CA ASN A 81 11.27 -14.72 8.37
C ASN A 81 11.29 -13.89 7.08
N ARG A 82 11.80 -12.65 7.13
CA ARG A 82 11.96 -11.80 5.94
C ARG A 82 12.82 -12.49 4.88
N LYS A 83 14.02 -12.97 5.26
CA LYS A 83 14.91 -13.74 4.37
C LYS A 83 14.23 -15.00 3.84
N ARG A 84 13.49 -15.72 4.69
CA ARG A 84 12.75 -16.93 4.27
C ARG A 84 11.72 -16.58 3.20
N TRP A 85 10.90 -15.55 3.41
CA TRP A 85 9.84 -15.15 2.49
C TRP A 85 10.41 -14.76 1.13
N LEU A 86 11.49 -13.96 1.10
CA LEU A 86 12.20 -13.62 -0.13
C LEU A 86 12.71 -14.88 -0.86
N ARG A 87 13.38 -15.79 -0.13
CA ARG A 87 13.93 -17.03 -0.71
C ARG A 87 12.84 -17.94 -1.27
N THR A 88 11.66 -17.98 -0.66
CA THR A 88 10.53 -18.80 -1.11
C THR A 88 9.58 -18.06 -2.05
N GLY A 89 9.92 -16.85 -2.49
CA GLY A 89 9.07 -16.05 -3.38
C GLY A 89 7.71 -15.67 -2.78
N LYS A 90 7.58 -15.58 -1.45
CA LYS A 90 6.30 -15.24 -0.82
C LYS A 90 6.00 -13.75 -0.99
N CYS A 91 4.82 -13.43 -1.51
CA CYS A 91 4.39 -12.06 -1.76
C CYS A 91 4.25 -11.24 -0.47
N SER A 92 4.70 -9.99 -0.55
CA SER A 92 4.40 -8.82 0.29
C SER A 92 5.50 -7.75 0.15
N PHE A 93 6.72 -8.13 -0.23
CA PHE A 93 7.89 -7.24 -0.30
C PHE A 93 8.96 -7.80 -1.25
N LEU A 94 8.54 -8.55 -2.26
CA LEU A 94 9.46 -8.99 -3.33
C LEU A 94 9.98 -7.77 -4.10
N PRO A 95 11.19 -7.83 -4.67
CA PRO A 95 11.73 -6.74 -5.49
C PRO A 95 10.76 -6.25 -6.56
N GLU A 96 10.12 -7.16 -7.29
CA GLU A 96 9.16 -6.86 -8.35
C GLU A 96 7.89 -6.17 -7.82
N GLU A 97 7.48 -6.49 -6.59
CA GLU A 97 6.34 -5.81 -5.94
C GLU A 97 6.72 -4.37 -5.53
N ARG A 98 7.96 -4.17 -5.09
CA ARG A 98 8.47 -2.84 -4.74
C ARG A 98 8.65 -1.96 -5.98
N GLU A 99 9.03 -2.52 -7.12
CA GLU A 99 9.07 -1.78 -8.38
C GLU A 99 7.72 -1.12 -8.74
N TRP A 100 6.59 -1.76 -8.40
CA TRP A 100 5.27 -1.16 -8.62
C TRP A 100 5.02 0.04 -7.70
N MET A 101 5.47 -0.03 -6.44
CA MET A 101 5.44 1.12 -5.52
C MET A 101 6.40 2.22 -5.97
N ASP A 102 7.59 1.86 -6.43
CA ASP A 102 8.61 2.77 -6.98
C ASP A 102 8.19 3.38 -8.32
N THR A 103 7.12 2.88 -8.94
CA THR A 103 6.46 3.51 -10.09
C THR A 103 5.32 4.42 -9.63
N LEU A 104 4.52 3.96 -8.66
CA LEU A 104 3.34 4.66 -8.15
C LEU A 104 3.66 5.92 -7.35
N LEU A 105 4.67 5.88 -6.48
CA LEU A 105 5.04 7.03 -5.65
C LEU A 105 5.63 8.17 -6.49
N PRO A 106 6.59 7.95 -7.40
CA PRO A 106 7.15 9.04 -8.22
C PRO A 106 6.20 9.62 -9.26
N TRP A 107 5.07 8.96 -9.55
CA TRP A 107 3.99 9.59 -10.33
C TRP A 107 3.54 10.89 -9.66
N GLY A 108 3.66 11.00 -8.34
CA GLY A 108 3.41 12.22 -7.57
C GLY A 108 2.62 11.96 -6.30
N LEU A 109 2.65 10.73 -5.79
CA LEU A 109 1.96 10.32 -4.58
C LEU A 109 2.94 10.18 -3.42
N VAL A 110 2.45 10.52 -2.24
CA VAL A 110 3.16 10.46 -0.98
C VAL A 110 2.43 9.49 -0.07
N ASP A 111 3.17 8.56 0.52
CA ASP A 111 2.68 7.75 1.63
C ASP A 111 2.54 8.65 2.87
N THR A 112 1.30 8.98 3.22
CA THR A 112 0.98 9.95 4.28
C THR A 112 1.47 9.51 5.65
N PHE A 113 1.44 8.20 5.96
CA PHE A 113 1.96 7.68 7.21
C PHE A 113 3.48 7.84 7.27
N ARG A 114 4.19 7.45 6.20
CA ARG A 114 5.66 7.55 6.15
C ARG A 114 6.13 9.00 6.14
N ALA A 115 5.39 9.92 5.52
CA ALA A 115 5.72 11.34 5.52
C ALA A 115 5.67 11.97 6.92
N LEU A 116 4.68 11.58 7.73
CA LEU A 116 4.54 12.05 9.12
C LEU A 116 5.44 11.29 10.10
N HIS A 117 5.76 10.03 9.79
CA HIS A 117 6.53 9.12 10.64
C HIS A 117 7.72 8.49 9.89
N PRO A 118 8.72 9.29 9.47
CA PRO A 118 9.77 8.85 8.56
C PRO A 118 10.58 7.66 9.11
N ASP A 119 10.86 7.66 10.41
CA ASP A 119 11.75 6.68 11.05
C ASP A 119 11.02 5.55 11.80
N THR A 120 9.67 5.60 11.84
CA THR A 120 8.86 4.61 12.57
C THR A 120 8.94 3.24 11.91
N HIS A 121 9.31 2.23 12.69
CA HIS A 121 9.56 0.88 12.20
C HIS A 121 8.90 -0.21 13.06
N ASP A 122 7.98 0.18 13.94
CA ASP A 122 7.26 -0.66 14.90
C ASP A 122 5.72 -0.48 14.80
N ARG A 123 5.24 0.03 13.67
CA ARG A 123 3.81 0.23 13.38
C ARG A 123 3.40 -0.48 12.09
N TYR A 124 2.45 -1.40 12.20
CA TYR A 124 2.07 -2.36 11.17
C TYR A 124 0.54 -2.49 11.12
N SER A 125 -0.01 -2.71 9.93
CA SER A 125 -1.46 -2.78 9.72
C SER A 125 -1.99 -4.21 9.63
N TRP A 126 -1.11 -5.19 9.42
CA TRP A 126 -1.47 -6.59 9.26
C TRP A 126 -0.67 -7.51 10.19
N PHE A 127 -1.37 -8.45 10.82
CA PHE A 127 -0.82 -9.44 11.74
C PHE A 127 -1.40 -10.82 11.47
N ASP A 128 -0.56 -11.86 11.37
CA ASP A 128 -1.04 -13.23 11.16
C ASP A 128 -1.71 -13.79 12.43
N TYR A 129 -2.98 -14.17 12.29
CA TYR A 129 -3.78 -14.74 13.39
C TYR A 129 -3.22 -16.05 13.95
N ARG A 130 -2.73 -16.95 13.09
CA ARG A 130 -2.30 -18.31 13.51
C ARG A 130 -1.08 -18.26 14.42
N SER A 131 -0.17 -17.35 14.15
CA SER A 131 1.02 -17.11 14.96
C SER A 131 0.80 -16.09 16.09
N LYS A 132 -0.45 -15.63 16.29
CA LYS A 132 -0.81 -14.60 17.29
C LYS A 132 0.09 -13.36 17.19
N ALA A 133 0.40 -12.94 15.97
CA ALA A 133 1.52 -12.03 15.72
C ALA A 133 1.33 -10.64 16.34
N PHE A 134 0.08 -10.23 16.60
CA PHE A 134 -0.24 -8.93 17.20
C PHE A 134 0.34 -8.77 18.61
N THR A 135 0.32 -9.82 19.45
CA THR A 135 0.82 -9.71 20.84
C THR A 135 2.31 -9.40 20.91
N ASP A 136 3.06 -9.83 19.89
CA ASP A 136 4.51 -9.63 19.80
C ASP A 136 4.88 -8.47 18.86
N ASN A 137 3.90 -7.70 18.39
CA ASN A 137 4.04 -6.67 17.36
C ASN A 137 4.80 -7.18 16.11
N ARG A 138 4.54 -8.42 15.68
CA ARG A 138 5.17 -9.03 14.49
C ARG A 138 4.28 -8.86 13.27
N GLY A 139 4.30 -7.67 12.68
CA GLY A 139 3.38 -7.31 11.60
C GLY A 139 4.05 -6.94 10.28
N LEU A 140 3.21 -6.56 9.33
CA LEU A 140 3.59 -5.88 8.09
C LEU A 140 2.71 -4.63 7.94
N ARG A 141 3.25 -3.51 7.45
CA ARG A 141 2.43 -2.38 7.00
C ARG A 141 2.13 -2.57 5.51
N ILE A 142 0.88 -2.85 5.19
CA ILE A 142 0.40 -3.14 3.82
C ILE A 142 -0.87 -2.36 3.47
N ASP A 143 -1.47 -1.70 4.45
CA ASP A 143 -2.56 -0.75 4.27
C ASP A 143 -1.95 0.65 4.20
N GLN A 144 -2.28 1.39 3.15
CA GLN A 144 -1.64 2.67 2.85
C GLN A 144 -2.69 3.70 2.45
N THR A 145 -2.42 4.96 2.77
CA THR A 145 -3.13 6.12 2.23
C THR A 145 -2.12 6.97 1.49
N LEU A 146 -2.23 6.97 0.17
CA LEU A 146 -1.38 7.72 -0.74
C LEU A 146 -2.12 8.97 -1.22
N ALA A 147 -1.45 10.11 -1.13
CA ALA A 147 -2.01 11.40 -1.54
C ALA A 147 -0.94 12.24 -2.26
N PRO A 148 -1.31 13.10 -3.22
CA PRO A 148 -0.38 14.01 -3.84
C PRO A 148 0.17 15.01 -2.83
N GLN A 149 1.34 15.57 -3.15
CA GLN A 149 2.08 16.47 -2.25
C GLN A 149 1.19 17.56 -1.64
N MET A 150 0.34 18.20 -2.45
CA MET A 150 -0.57 19.28 -2.02
C MET A 150 -1.59 18.87 -0.95
N LEU A 151 -1.96 17.58 -0.88
CA LEU A 151 -2.84 17.01 0.14
C LEU A 151 -2.02 16.44 1.30
N ALA A 152 -0.90 15.80 1.02
CA ALA A 152 0.00 15.26 2.04
C ALA A 152 0.52 16.36 2.99
N GLU A 153 0.86 17.55 2.47
CA GLU A 153 1.25 18.73 3.26
C GLU A 153 0.15 19.26 4.17
N ARG A 154 -1.11 18.91 3.90
CA ARG A 154 -2.27 19.27 4.74
C ARG A 154 -2.61 18.18 5.76
N SER A 155 -1.93 17.03 5.70
CA SER A 155 -2.12 15.95 6.67
C SER A 155 -1.51 16.36 8.00
N ASN A 156 -2.35 16.45 9.04
CA ASN A 156 -1.88 16.78 10.39
C ASN A 156 -1.51 15.53 11.20
N GLU A 157 -2.09 14.38 10.84
CA GLU A 157 -1.97 13.14 11.58
C GLU A 157 -2.21 11.95 10.64
N ALA A 158 -1.51 10.85 10.91
CA ALA A 158 -1.75 9.53 10.34
C ALA A 158 -1.29 8.51 11.38
N ASP A 159 -2.11 7.52 11.69
CA ASP A 159 -1.75 6.48 12.65
C ASP A 159 -2.41 5.14 12.28
N ILE A 160 -1.95 4.07 12.93
CA ILE A 160 -2.52 2.73 12.82
C ILE A 160 -3.10 2.36 14.18
N ASP A 161 -4.42 2.21 14.23
CA ASP A 161 -5.13 2.02 15.49
C ASP A 161 -4.87 0.62 16.08
N TYR A 162 -4.26 0.59 17.26
CA TYR A 162 -4.03 -0.61 18.06
C TYR A 162 -4.96 -0.68 19.28
N GLN A 163 -5.71 0.38 19.56
CA GLN A 163 -6.64 0.42 20.68
C GLN A 163 -7.91 -0.36 20.29
N THR A 164 -8.32 -1.27 21.17
CA THR A 164 -9.54 -2.07 21.05
C THR A 164 -10.35 -1.95 22.31
#